data_AF-A0A8C5D0J8-F1
#
_entry.id   AF-A0A8C5D0J8-F1
#
_cell.length_a   1.000
_cell.length_b   1.000
_cell.length_c   1.000
_cell.angle_alpha   90.00
_cell.angle_beta   90.00
_cell.angle_gamma   90.00
#
_symmetry.space_group_name_H-M   'P 1'
#
loop_
_entity.id
_entity.type
_entity.pdbx_description
1 polymer ?
#
loop_
_entity_poly.entity_id
_entity_poly.type
_entity_poly.pdbx_seq_one_letter_code
_entity_poly.pdbx_strand_id
1 'polypeptide(L)' 'HVAMPTKTNGKTIDTGALGVPGNQSCCDCGEPDPRWASFNLGITVCIECSGIHRSLGVHLSKVRSLTLDSWEPEQLKVK' A
#
# COMPACT_ATOMS: atom_id res chain seq x y z
N HIS A 1 9.70 -5.73 -4.27
CA HIS A 1 8.85 -4.84 -5.08
C HIS A 1 7.45 -5.41 -5.10
N VAL A 2 6.51 -4.76 -4.41
CA VAL A 2 5.09 -5.13 -4.45
C VAL A 2 4.51 -4.77 -5.81
N ALA A 3 3.81 -5.71 -6.44
CA ALA A 3 2.92 -5.38 -7.54
C ALA A 3 1.62 -4.83 -6.97
N MET A 4 1.40 -3.52 -7.13
CA MET A 4 0.10 -2.92 -6.83
C MET A 4 -0.90 -3.32 -7.94
N PRO A 5 -2.17 -3.61 -7.61
CA PRO A 5 -3.15 -4.03 -8.61
C PRO A 5 -3.38 -2.89 -9.63
N THR A 6 -3.24 -3.19 -10.92
CA THR A 6 -3.27 -2.18 -12.00
C THR A 6 -4.68 -1.81 -12.48
N LYS A 7 -5.73 -2.40 -11.89
CA LYS A 7 -7.13 -2.17 -12.28
C LYS A 7 -8.04 -2.03 -11.07
N THR A 8 -8.53 -0.83 -10.81
CA THR A 8 -9.62 -0.58 -9.85
C THR A 8 -10.64 0.37 -10.43
N ASN A 9 -11.92 -0.02 -10.42
CA ASN A 9 -13.05 0.85 -10.80
C ASN A 9 -13.40 1.82 -9.66
N GLY A 10 -12.45 2.68 -9.26
CA GLY A 10 -12.68 3.72 -8.23
C GLY A 10 -13.05 3.18 -6.85
N LYS A 11 -12.85 1.88 -6.59
CA LYS A 11 -13.11 1.21 -5.31
C LYS A 11 -11.80 0.86 -4.62
N THR A 12 -11.92 0.78 -3.30
CA THR A 12 -10.97 0.17 -2.37
C THR A 12 -10.26 -1.05 -3.00
N ILE A 13 -8.93 -1.08 -2.91
CA ILE A 13 -8.07 -1.99 -3.67
C ILE A 13 -7.66 -3.25 -2.89
N ASP A 14 -8.07 -3.31 -1.63
CA ASP A 14 -7.73 -4.31 -0.62
C ASP A 14 -7.66 -5.77 -1.11
N THR A 15 -8.76 -6.29 -1.66
CA THR A 15 -8.83 -7.69 -2.09
C THR A 15 -7.88 -8.00 -3.25
N GLY A 16 -7.67 -7.03 -4.14
CA GLY A 16 -6.75 -7.18 -5.26
C GLY A 16 -5.29 -7.08 -4.84
N ALA A 17 -5.00 -6.20 -3.87
CA ALA A 17 -3.63 -5.99 -3.37
C ALA A 17 -3.15 -7.15 -2.51
N LEU A 18 -3.95 -7.66 -1.56
CA LEU A 18 -3.56 -8.78 -0.70
C LEU A 18 -3.49 -10.12 -1.43
N GLY A 19 -4.19 -10.25 -2.56
CA GLY A 19 -4.10 -11.42 -3.44
C GLY A 19 -2.75 -11.56 -4.17
N VAL A 20 -1.92 -10.51 -4.17
CA VAL A 20 -0.58 -10.55 -4.78
C VAL A 20 0.41 -11.23 -3.83
N PRO A 21 1.15 -12.25 -4.28
CA PRO A 21 2.20 -12.87 -3.47
C PRO A 21 3.22 -11.84 -2.97
N GLY A 22 3.50 -11.87 -1.67
CA GLY A 22 4.40 -10.93 -1.00
C GLY A 22 3.71 -9.74 -0.34
N ASN A 23 2.38 -9.57 -0.49
CA ASN A 23 1.61 -8.50 0.15
C ASN A 23 0.91 -8.94 1.43
N GLN A 24 1.03 -10.21 1.82
CA GLN A 24 0.30 -10.80 2.95
C GLN A 24 0.87 -10.39 4.31
N SER A 25 2.05 -9.78 4.34
CA SER A 25 2.73 -9.33 5.55
C SER A 25 3.25 -7.90 5.39
N CYS A 26 3.29 -7.17 6.50
CA CYS A 26 3.91 -5.87 6.58
C CYS A 26 5.39 -5.97 6.22
N CYS A 27 5.86 -5.11 5.31
CA CYS A 27 7.24 -5.09 4.87
C CYS A 27 8.24 -4.80 6.00
N ASP A 28 7.81 -4.08 7.04
CA ASP A 28 8.73 -3.61 8.10
C ASP A 28 8.76 -4.54 9.31
N CYS A 29 7.60 -5.03 9.75
CA CYS A 29 7.48 -5.80 11.00
C CYS A 29 6.95 -7.23 10.81
N GLY A 30 6.49 -7.59 9.61
CA GLY A 30 5.95 -8.92 9.32
C GLY A 30 4.51 -9.16 9.77
N GLU A 31 3.85 -8.20 10.42
CA GLU A 31 2.45 -8.31 10.84
C GLU A 31 1.55 -8.70 9.64
N PRO A 32 0.64 -9.69 9.77
CA PRO A 32 -0.18 -10.15 8.67
C PRO A 32 -1.21 -9.11 8.22
N ASP A 33 -1.78 -9.34 7.04
CA ASP A 33 -2.90 -8.57 6.46
C ASP A 33 -2.71 -7.03 6.47
N PRO A 34 -1.58 -6.50 5.96
CA PRO A 34 -1.33 -5.06 5.94
C PRO A 34 -2.37 -4.33 5.08
N ARG A 35 -3.08 -3.34 5.67
CA ARG A 35 -4.14 -2.57 4.98
C ARG A 35 -3.70 -1.19 4.49
N TRP A 36 -2.40 -0.91 4.51
CA TRP A 36 -1.81 0.33 3.99
C TRP A 36 -0.68 0.01 3.03
N ALA A 37 -0.39 0.95 2.14
CA ALA A 37 0.72 0.85 1.21
C ALA A 37 1.43 2.19 1.08
N SER A 38 2.75 2.11 0.93
CA SER A 38 3.55 3.21 0.40
C SER A 38 3.72 2.98 -1.09
N PHE A 39 2.97 3.72 -1.91
CA PHE A 39 2.86 3.41 -3.34
C PHE A 39 4.05 3.86 -4.16
N ASN A 40 4.79 4.88 -3.70
CA ASN A 40 6.04 5.28 -4.34
C ASN A 40 7.20 4.32 -4.02
N LEU A 41 7.09 3.56 -2.92
CA LEU A 41 8.08 2.54 -2.55
C LEU A 41 7.66 1.13 -2.99
N GLY A 42 6.40 0.95 -3.37
CA GLY A 42 5.85 -0.36 -3.75
C GLY A 42 5.99 -1.36 -2.59
N ILE A 43 5.48 -0.99 -1.41
CA ILE A 43 5.41 -1.85 -0.21
C ILE A 43 4.05 -1.76 0.47
N THR A 44 3.64 -2.85 1.13
CA THR A 44 2.50 -2.90 2.04
C THR A 44 2.98 -2.82 3.49
N VAL A 45 2.25 -2.10 4.34
CA VAL A 45 2.58 -1.88 5.74
C VAL A 45 1.33 -1.97 6.63
N CYS A 46 1.51 -2.39 7.88
CA CYS A 46 0.45 -2.40 8.88
C CYS A 46 0.11 -0.96 9.33
N ILE A 47 -0.94 -0.80 10.16
CA ILE A 47 -1.38 0.52 10.62
C ILE A 47 -0.27 1.28 11.36
N GLU A 48 0.50 0.58 12.20
CA GLU A 48 1.54 1.18 13.03
C GLU A 48 2.72 1.67 12.17
N CYS A 49 3.26 0.80 11.32
CA CYS A 49 4.32 1.15 10.37
C CYS A 49 3.86 2.23 9.38
N SER A 50 2.58 2.25 9.00
CA SER A 50 2.02 3.35 8.19
C SER A 50 2.16 4.71 8.90
N GLY A 51 2.02 4.75 10.23
CA GLY A 51 2.22 5.95 11.04
C GLY A 51 3.67 6.42 11.03
N ILE A 52 4.62 5.47 11.14
CA ILE A 52 6.06 5.76 11.04
C ILE A 52 6.38 6.32 9.66
N HIS A 53 5.91 5.67 8.58
CA HIS A 53 6.12 6.16 7.23
C HIS A 53 5.54 7.56 6.99
N ARG A 54 4.43 7.93 7.66
CA ARG A 54 3.87 9.29 7.59
C ARG A 54 4.77 10.32 8.27
N SER A 55 5.45 9.98 9.36
CA SER A 55 6.35 10.91 10.05
C SER A 55 7.64 11.21 9.25
N LEU A 56 8.04 10.31 8.35
CA LEU A 56 9.15 10.53 7.40
C LEU A 56 8.83 11.67 6.40
N GLY A 57 7.56 11.92 6.13
CA GLY A 57 7.09 12.94 5.19
C GLY A 57 6.84 12.43 3.77
N VAL A 58 5.92 13.12 3.08
CA VAL A 58 5.34 12.70 1.78
C VAL A 58 6.31 12.66 0.60
N HIS A 59 7.47 13.30 0.75
CA HIS A 59 8.53 13.27 -0.27
C HIS A 59 9.32 11.96 -0.21
N LEU A 60 9.35 11.30 0.95
CA LEU A 60 10.01 10.00 1.15
C LEU A 60 9.01 8.85 1.00
N SER A 61 7.88 8.94 1.69
CA SER A 61 6.89 7.86 1.71
C SER A 61 5.46 8.41 1.54
N LYS A 62 4.79 7.96 0.49
CA LYS A 62 3.43 8.34 0.14
C LYS A 62 2.48 7.21 0.53
N VAL A 63 1.93 7.33 1.74
CA VAL A 63 1.08 6.31 2.36
C VAL A 63 -0.39 6.51 1.99
N ARG A 64 -1.07 5.41 1.63
CA ARG A 64 -2.52 5.32 1.41
C ARG A 64 -3.07 4.02 2.00
N SER A 65 -4.30 4.06 2.48
CA SER A 65 -5.05 2.88 2.89
C SER A 65 -5.54 2.12 1.66
N LEU A 66 -5.43 0.79 1.70
CA LEU A 66 -5.96 -0.09 0.66
C LEU A 66 -7.50 -0.17 0.71
N THR A 67 -8.10 0.09 1.88
CA THR A 67 -9.54 -0.04 2.15
C THR A 67 -10.28 1.28 2.36
N LEU A 68 -9.60 2.36 2.73
CA LEU A 68 -10.26 3.61 3.13
C LEU A 68 -10.05 4.75 2.14
N ASP A 69 -8.99 4.70 1.33
CA ASP A 69 -8.66 5.76 0.39
C ASP A 69 -9.12 5.40 -1.03
N SER A 70 -9.52 6.43 -1.79
CA SER A 70 -9.64 6.35 -3.24
C SER A 70 -8.25 6.42 -3.88
N TRP A 71 -8.06 5.62 -4.93
CA TRP A 71 -6.80 5.50 -5.65
C TRP A 71 -6.96 5.97 -7.09
N GLU A 72 -6.09 6.89 -7.49
CA GLU A 72 -6.00 7.33 -8.88
C GLU A 72 -5.15 6.33 -9.69
N PRO A 73 -5.46 6.09 -10.97
CA PRO A 73 -4.73 5.15 -11.82
C PRO A 73 -3.21 5.39 -11.85
N GLU A 74 -2.77 6.64 -11.75
CA GLU A 74 -1.36 7.02 -11.75
C GLU A 74 -0.62 6.53 -10.50
N GLN A 75 -1.32 6.34 -9.39
CA GLN A 75 -0.75 5.89 -8.11
C GLN A 75 -0.56 4.37 -8.06
N LEU A 76 -1.26 3.63 -8.93
CA LEU A 76 -1.17 2.18 -9.05
C LEU A 76 -0.04 1.73 -9.98
N LYS A 77 0.58 2.68 -10.71
CA LYS A 77 1.76 2.43 -11.55
C LYS A 77 2.99 2.40 -10.64
N VAL A 78 3.46 1.19 -10.34
CA VAL A 78 4.78 1.00 -9.73
C VAL A 78 5.83 1.47 -10.75
N LYS A 79 6.71 2.39 -10.33
CA LYS A 79 7.86 2.83 -11.14
C LYS A 79 9.02 1.86 -11.01
#